data_AF-A0A1P8U8C9-F1
#
_entry.id   AF-A0A1P8U8C9-F1
#
_cell.length_a   1.000
_cell.length_b   1.000
_cell.length_c   1.000
_cell.angle_alpha   90.00
_cell.angle_beta   90.00
_cell.angle_gamma   90.00
#
_symmetry.space_group_name_H-M   'P 1'
#
loop_
_entity.id
_entity.type
_entity.pdbx_description
1 polymer ?
#
loop_
_entity_poly.entity_id
_entity_poly.type
_entity_poly.pdbx_seq_one_letter_code
_entity_poly.pdbx_strand_id
1 'polypeptide(L)'
;MPLSADDPVATALRDAATAALAQASAALSSPAAPVVLLDGRSGAGKTTLAALIAADWPGPVRVVALDDIYPGWDGLAQGAETAREEILAPHRAGRTARWRRWDWSAQRHGESDAVGPGTGLIVEGSGVLTPASAALADVRIWLESPAGSRRERALRRDGDTYRPHWERWAAQEDTHLALDHPRHWATLVAEVP
;
A
#
# COMPACT_ATOMS: atom_id res chain seq x y z
N MET A 1 -2.86 17.56 14.97
CA MET A 1 -2.85 18.90 14.37
C MET A 1 -3.34 18.74 12.94
N PRO A 2 -4.34 19.49 12.45
CA PRO A 2 -4.72 19.39 11.04
C PRO A 2 -3.56 19.89 10.20
N LEU A 3 -3.27 19.19 9.09
CA LEU A 3 -2.22 19.57 8.14
C LEU A 3 -2.61 20.93 7.54
N SER A 4 -1.74 21.94 7.70
CA SER A 4 -1.94 23.28 7.13
C SER A 4 -2.09 23.19 5.61
N ALA A 5 -2.80 24.14 4.99
CA ALA A 5 -2.92 24.24 3.53
C ALA A 5 -1.55 24.38 2.84
N ASP A 6 -0.54 24.85 3.57
CA ASP A 6 0.84 25.03 3.10
C ASP A 6 1.77 23.84 3.39
N ASP A 7 1.25 22.69 3.85
CA ASP A 7 2.07 21.50 4.06
C ASP A 7 2.45 20.85 2.71
N PRO A 8 3.73 20.88 2.30
CA PRO A 8 4.16 20.33 1.01
C PRO A 8 3.91 18.82 0.89
N VAL A 9 3.94 18.09 2.01
CA VAL A 9 3.61 16.66 2.04
C VAL A 9 2.13 16.47 1.74
N ALA A 10 1.26 17.26 2.38
CA ALA A 10 -0.18 17.17 2.16
C ALA A 10 -0.55 17.50 0.70
N THR A 11 0.08 18.52 0.12
CA THR A 11 -0.11 18.88 -1.29
C THR A 11 0.33 17.76 -2.22
N ALA A 12 1.55 17.22 -2.05
CA ALA A 12 2.04 16.12 -2.89
C ALA A 12 1.12 14.88 -2.85
N LEU A 13 0.58 14.55 -1.67
CA LEU A 13 -0.35 13.42 -1.52
C LEU A 13 -1.72 13.70 -2.16
N ARG A 14 -2.25 14.93 -2.11
CA ARG A 14 -3.50 15.30 -2.78
C ARG A 14 -3.35 15.27 -4.31
N ASP A 15 -2.23 15.75 -4.83
CA ASP A 15 -1.95 15.72 -6.27
C ASP A 15 -1.84 14.27 -6.77
N ALA A 16 -1.12 13.43 -6.03
CA ALA A 16 -1.03 12.00 -6.31
C ALA A 16 -2.41 11.31 -6.24
N ALA A 17 -3.25 11.63 -5.25
CA ALA A 17 -4.60 11.09 -5.14
C ALA A 17 -5.46 11.48 -6.34
N THR A 18 -5.40 12.73 -6.76
CA THR A 18 -6.12 13.25 -7.94
C THR A 18 -5.72 12.50 -9.21
N ALA A 19 -4.42 12.33 -9.43
CA ALA A 19 -3.90 11.58 -10.58
C ALA A 19 -4.31 10.10 -10.55
N ALA A 20 -4.28 9.48 -9.37
CA ALA A 20 -4.70 8.09 -9.18
C ALA A 20 -6.18 7.88 -9.50
N LEU A 21 -7.05 8.77 -9.01
CA LEU A 21 -8.49 8.73 -9.26
C LEU A 21 -8.82 8.90 -10.75
N ALA A 22 -8.08 9.75 -11.46
CA ALA A 22 -8.22 9.92 -12.89
C ALA A 22 -7.87 8.63 -13.66
N GLN A 23 -6.76 7.96 -13.31
CA GLN A 23 -6.38 6.67 -13.92
C GLN A 23 -7.37 5.54 -13.56
N ALA A 24 -7.79 5.47 -12.30
CA ALA A 24 -8.76 4.47 -11.84
C ALA A 24 -10.12 4.64 -12.53
N SER A 25 -10.55 5.88 -12.74
CA SER A 25 -11.80 6.19 -13.45
C SER A 25 -11.78 5.74 -14.91
N ALA A 26 -10.63 5.83 -15.59
CA ALA A 26 -10.47 5.25 -16.94
C ALA A 26 -10.61 3.72 -16.92
N ALA A 27 -10.12 3.06 -15.87
CA ALA A 27 -10.22 1.60 -15.70
C ALA A 27 -11.64 1.11 -15.37
N LEU A 28 -12.53 1.96 -14.82
CA LEU A 28 -13.93 1.62 -14.54
C LEU A 28 -14.75 1.27 -15.80
N SER A 29 -14.23 1.57 -16.99
CA SER A 29 -14.84 1.14 -18.25
C SER A 29 -14.66 -0.37 -18.53
N SER A 30 -13.88 -1.07 -17.70
CA SER A 30 -13.66 -2.51 -17.74
C SER A 30 -14.70 -3.25 -16.88
N PRO A 31 -15.08 -4.50 -17.22
CA PRO A 31 -15.94 -5.32 -16.37
C PRO A 31 -15.29 -5.74 -15.03
N ALA A 32 -13.98 -5.58 -14.87
CA ALA A 32 -13.28 -5.83 -13.62
C ALA A 32 -13.18 -4.54 -12.77
N ALA A 33 -13.40 -4.66 -11.46
CA ALA A 33 -13.24 -3.53 -10.55
C ALA A 33 -11.77 -3.08 -10.48
N PRO A 34 -11.48 -1.75 -10.51
CA PRO A 34 -10.11 -1.27 -10.52
C PRO A 34 -9.31 -1.67 -9.28
N VAL A 35 -8.04 -1.98 -9.51
CA VAL A 35 -7.05 -2.29 -8.48
C VAL A 35 -5.95 -1.23 -8.47
N VAL A 36 -5.73 -0.63 -7.30
CA VAL A 36 -4.68 0.37 -7.04
C VAL A 36 -3.67 -0.21 -6.05
N LEU A 37 -2.39 -0.19 -6.41
CA LEU A 37 -1.28 -0.55 -5.50
C LEU A 37 -0.52 0.70 -5.08
N LEU A 38 -0.25 0.82 -3.78
CA LEU A 38 0.53 1.90 -3.20
C LEU A 38 1.75 1.31 -2.47
N ASP A 39 2.93 1.50 -3.04
CA ASP A 39 4.20 1.09 -2.45
C ASP A 39 5.08 2.30 -2.19
N GLY A 40 6.03 2.13 -1.29
CA GLY A 40 6.90 3.17 -0.75
C GLY A 40 7.43 2.68 0.59
N ARG A 41 8.57 3.19 1.00
CA ARG A 41 9.17 2.77 2.28
C ARG A 41 8.36 3.25 3.49
N SER A 42 8.62 2.70 4.67
CA SER A 42 8.02 3.14 5.92
C SER A 42 8.19 4.64 6.13
N GLY A 43 7.09 5.33 6.44
CA GLY A 43 7.03 6.78 6.58
C GLY A 43 6.84 7.58 5.28
N ALA A 44 6.64 6.92 4.12
CA ALA A 44 6.43 7.61 2.83
C ALA A 44 5.04 8.25 2.66
N GLY A 45 4.06 7.92 3.51
CA GLY A 45 2.70 8.50 3.44
C GLY A 45 1.64 7.62 2.76
N LYS A 46 1.94 6.33 2.51
CA LYS A 46 1.06 5.36 1.83
C LYS A 46 -0.35 5.31 2.41
N THR A 47 -0.47 5.10 3.73
CA THR A 47 -1.76 5.02 4.42
C THR A 47 -2.58 6.30 4.28
N THR A 48 -1.93 7.48 4.30
CA THR A 48 -2.59 8.76 4.08
C THR A 48 -3.08 8.90 2.64
N LEU A 49 -2.25 8.52 1.66
CA LEU A 49 -2.66 8.51 0.25
C LEU A 49 -3.82 7.55 0.00
N ALA A 50 -3.78 6.35 0.58
CA ALA A 50 -4.85 5.37 0.48
C ALA A 50 -6.19 5.93 0.99
N ALA A 51 -6.15 6.63 2.12
CA ALA A 51 -7.34 7.28 2.70
C ALA A 51 -7.88 8.41 1.81
N LEU A 52 -7.00 9.22 1.20
CA LEU A 52 -7.40 10.29 0.27
C LEU A 52 -8.07 9.71 -0.99
N ILE A 53 -7.47 8.68 -1.60
CA ILE A 53 -8.04 8.02 -2.78
C ILE A 53 -9.38 7.36 -2.44
N ALA A 54 -9.47 6.70 -1.28
CA ALA A 54 -10.71 6.03 -0.87
C ALA A 54 -11.86 7.02 -0.57
N ALA A 55 -11.54 8.20 -0.03
CA ALA A 55 -12.54 9.21 0.32
C ALA A 55 -13.30 9.75 -0.91
N ASP A 56 -12.60 9.89 -2.03
CA ASP A 56 -13.15 10.44 -3.28
C ASP A 56 -13.42 9.34 -4.34
N TRP A 57 -13.45 8.06 -3.93
CA TRP A 57 -13.71 6.95 -4.84
C TRP A 57 -15.16 6.94 -5.32
N PRO A 58 -15.45 6.75 -6.62
CA PRO A 58 -16.80 6.91 -7.19
C PRO A 58 -17.80 5.78 -6.85
N GLY A 59 -17.49 4.90 -5.89
CA GLY A 59 -18.33 3.75 -5.53
C GLY A 59 -17.76 2.91 -4.37
N PRO A 60 -18.20 1.65 -4.22
CA PRO A 60 -17.66 0.76 -3.20
C PRO A 60 -16.16 0.50 -3.40
N VAL A 61 -15.38 0.73 -2.35
CA VAL A 61 -13.93 0.49 -2.35
C VAL A 61 -13.50 -0.15 -1.04
N ARG A 62 -12.55 -1.07 -1.11
CA ARG A 62 -11.86 -1.67 0.03
C ARG A 62 -10.40 -1.24 0.04
N VAL A 63 -9.96 -0.66 1.15
CA VAL A 63 -8.52 -0.45 1.43
C VAL A 63 -7.99 -1.63 2.21
N VAL A 64 -6.87 -2.21 1.79
CA VAL A 64 -6.15 -3.27 2.49
C VAL A 64 -4.73 -2.80 2.79
N ALA A 65 -4.36 -2.73 4.06
CA ALA A 65 -3.00 -2.44 4.48
C ALA A 65 -2.23 -3.73 4.72
N LEU A 66 -1.04 -3.88 4.13
CA LEU A 66 -0.19 -5.05 4.39
C LEU A 66 0.31 -5.08 5.83
N ASP A 67 0.28 -3.96 6.57
CA ASP A 67 0.51 -3.94 8.02
C ASP A 67 -0.42 -4.93 8.75
N ASP A 68 -1.62 -5.20 8.23
CA ASP A 68 -2.54 -6.22 8.76
C ASP A 68 -2.25 -7.63 8.25
N ILE A 69 -1.24 -7.84 7.41
CA ILE A 69 -0.96 -9.11 6.71
C ILE A 69 0.43 -9.65 7.08
N TYR A 70 1.43 -8.77 7.28
CA TYR A 70 2.80 -9.20 7.55
C TYR A 70 2.86 -10.15 8.77
N PRO A 71 3.40 -11.37 8.61
CA PRO A 71 3.59 -12.29 9.72
C PRO A 71 4.79 -11.87 10.56
N GLY A 72 4.59 -10.82 11.36
CA GLY A 72 5.62 -10.23 12.19
C GLY A 72 6.61 -9.38 11.40
N TRP A 73 7.65 -8.95 12.09
CA TRP A 73 8.60 -7.96 11.62
C TRP A 73 9.59 -8.45 10.56
N ASP A 74 9.68 -9.76 10.35
CA ASP A 74 10.54 -10.38 9.33
C ASP A 74 9.70 -10.91 8.15
N GLY A 75 8.44 -10.47 8.08
CA GLY A 75 7.41 -10.99 7.19
C GLY A 75 7.15 -10.16 5.93
N LEU A 76 8.02 -9.20 5.55
CA LEU A 76 7.72 -8.29 4.43
C LEU A 76 7.43 -9.07 3.13
N ALA A 77 8.36 -9.93 2.70
CA ALA A 77 8.21 -10.72 1.49
C ALA A 77 7.03 -11.70 1.58
N GLN A 78 6.85 -12.33 2.74
CA GLN A 78 5.75 -13.26 2.97
C GLN A 78 4.39 -12.54 2.91
N GLY A 79 4.25 -11.36 3.52
CA GLY A 79 3.02 -10.59 3.48
C GLY A 79 2.69 -10.05 2.09
N ALA A 80 3.70 -9.63 1.32
CA ALA A 80 3.53 -9.26 -0.09
C ALA A 80 3.03 -10.45 -0.93
N GLU A 81 3.59 -11.63 -0.71
CA GLU A 81 3.17 -12.84 -1.40
C GLU A 81 1.75 -13.27 -1.00
N THR A 82 1.42 -13.23 0.29
CA THR A 82 0.05 -13.46 0.78
C THR A 82 -0.94 -12.49 0.14
N ALA A 83 -0.61 -11.19 0.06
CA ALA A 83 -1.46 -10.21 -0.61
C ALA A 83 -1.65 -10.54 -2.10
N ARG A 84 -0.60 -11.01 -2.79
CA ARG A 84 -0.71 -11.44 -4.19
C ARG A 84 -1.64 -12.64 -4.35
N GLU A 85 -1.45 -13.68 -3.54
CA GLU A 85 -2.10 -14.98 -3.71
C GLU A 85 -3.53 -15.02 -3.19
N GLU A 86 -3.79 -14.40 -2.04
CA GLU A 86 -5.08 -14.48 -1.35
C GLU A 86 -6.01 -13.31 -1.68
N ILE A 87 -5.44 -12.18 -2.14
CA ILE A 87 -6.17 -10.94 -2.37
C ILE A 87 -6.18 -10.54 -3.85
N LEU A 88 -5.02 -10.19 -4.41
CA LEU A 88 -4.94 -9.62 -5.76
C LEU A 88 -5.35 -10.61 -6.84
N ALA A 89 -4.79 -11.83 -6.83
CA ALA A 89 -5.07 -12.82 -7.88
C ALA A 89 -6.54 -13.29 -7.86
N PRO A 90 -7.16 -13.61 -6.71
CA PRO A 90 -8.58 -13.95 -6.67
C PRO A 90 -9.49 -12.80 -7.07
N HIS A 91 -9.22 -11.58 -6.59
CA HIS A 91 -10.02 -10.39 -6.92
C HIS A 91 -9.95 -10.08 -8.41
N ARG A 92 -8.75 -10.11 -9.01
CA ARG A 92 -8.56 -9.88 -10.46
C ARG A 92 -9.27 -10.92 -11.32
N ALA A 93 -9.41 -12.15 -10.81
CA ALA A 93 -10.16 -13.24 -11.41
C ALA A 93 -11.68 -13.16 -11.16
N GLY A 94 -12.20 -12.08 -10.56
CA GLY A 94 -13.62 -11.90 -10.29
C GLY A 94 -14.16 -12.81 -9.18
N ARG A 95 -13.30 -13.28 -8.27
CA ARG A 95 -13.68 -14.11 -7.12
C ARG A 95 -13.58 -13.30 -5.82
N THR A 96 -14.31 -13.74 -4.79
CA THR A 96 -14.12 -13.20 -3.43
C THR A 96 -12.71 -13.52 -2.94
N ALA A 97 -11.94 -12.48 -2.64
CA ALA A 97 -10.68 -12.59 -1.94
C ALA A 97 -10.93 -12.77 -0.43
N ARG A 98 -10.15 -13.65 0.21
CA ARG A 98 -10.25 -13.95 1.64
C ARG A 98 -8.85 -14.15 2.19
N TRP A 99 -8.53 -13.47 3.28
CA TRP A 99 -7.25 -13.57 3.94
C TRP A 99 -7.43 -13.54 5.46
N ARG A 100 -6.37 -13.86 6.20
CA ARG A 100 -6.35 -13.74 7.66
C ARG A 100 -5.48 -12.57 8.07
N ARG A 101 -6.00 -11.69 8.93
CA ARG A 101 -5.23 -10.59 9.48
C ARG A 101 -4.19 -11.10 10.47
N TRP A 102 -3.03 -10.47 10.53
CA TRP A 102 -2.01 -10.74 11.53
C TRP A 102 -2.35 -10.02 12.84
N ASP A 103 -2.39 -10.78 13.94
CA ASP A 103 -2.50 -10.23 15.29
C ASP A 103 -1.09 -9.95 15.82
N TRP A 104 -0.68 -8.68 15.77
CA TRP A 104 0.62 -8.24 16.28
C TRP A 104 0.78 -8.41 17.79
N SER A 105 -0.31 -8.43 18.56
CA SER A 105 -0.23 -8.65 20.02
C SER A 105 -0.01 -10.12 20.33
N ALA A 106 -0.66 -11.00 19.59
CA ALA A 106 -0.59 -12.44 19.80
C ALA A 106 0.45 -13.16 18.93
N GLN A 107 1.10 -12.46 17.99
CA GLN A 107 2.08 -12.99 17.03
C GLN A 107 1.57 -14.22 16.28
N ARG A 108 0.32 -14.15 15.79
CA ARG A 108 -0.32 -15.22 15.02
C ARG A 108 -1.37 -14.65 14.07
N HIS A 109 -1.80 -15.44 13.09
CA HIS A 109 -2.99 -15.09 12.32
C HIS A 109 -4.23 -15.05 13.23
N GLY A 110 -5.00 -13.97 13.12
CA GLY A 110 -6.23 -13.70 13.82
C GLY A 110 -7.45 -13.91 12.94
N GLU A 111 -8.32 -12.91 12.92
CA GLU A 111 -9.61 -12.88 12.23
C GLU A 111 -9.48 -12.94 10.71
N SER A 112 -10.47 -13.57 10.07
CA SER A 112 -10.58 -13.60 8.61
C SER A 112 -11.28 -12.34 8.10
N ASP A 113 -10.82 -11.83 6.97
CA ASP A 113 -11.42 -10.72 6.25
C ASP A 113 -11.68 -11.11 4.79
N ALA A 114 -12.51 -10.34 4.09
CA ALA A 114 -12.88 -10.64 2.71
C ALA A 114 -13.28 -9.39 1.92
N VAL A 115 -13.06 -9.45 0.60
CA VAL A 115 -13.61 -8.48 -0.35
C VAL A 115 -14.26 -9.23 -1.52
N GLY A 116 -15.50 -8.85 -1.82
CA GLY A 116 -16.26 -9.44 -2.92
C GLY A 116 -15.82 -8.90 -4.29
N PRO A 117 -16.16 -9.62 -5.38
CA PRO A 117 -15.94 -9.10 -6.73
C PRO A 117 -16.75 -7.81 -6.96
N GLY A 118 -16.30 -6.97 -7.89
CA GLY A 118 -16.98 -5.71 -8.23
C GLY A 118 -16.76 -4.55 -7.25
N THR A 119 -16.05 -4.78 -6.12
CA THR A 119 -15.62 -3.71 -5.21
C THR A 119 -14.24 -3.22 -5.64
N GLY A 120 -14.03 -1.91 -5.77
CA GLY A 120 -12.69 -1.35 -6.04
C GLY A 120 -11.71 -1.75 -4.95
N LEU A 121 -10.44 -1.96 -5.28
CA LEU A 121 -9.45 -2.44 -4.33
C LEU A 121 -8.23 -1.51 -4.30
N ILE A 122 -7.89 -1.00 -3.12
CA ILE A 122 -6.67 -0.25 -2.87
C ILE A 122 -5.84 -1.10 -1.91
N VAL A 123 -4.62 -1.48 -2.30
CA VAL A 123 -3.70 -2.22 -1.45
C VAL A 123 -2.45 -1.38 -1.20
N GLU A 124 -2.11 -1.17 0.08
CA GLU A 124 -1.00 -0.32 0.49
C GLU A 124 -0.04 -1.05 1.41
N GLY A 125 1.27 -0.91 1.19
CA GLY A 125 2.28 -1.56 2.01
C GLY A 125 3.67 -1.57 1.37
N SER A 126 4.71 -1.53 2.19
CA SER A 126 6.10 -1.71 1.70
C SER A 126 6.25 -3.12 1.11
N GLY A 127 6.60 -3.23 -0.17
CA GLY A 127 6.78 -4.53 -0.82
C GLY A 127 5.59 -5.01 -1.64
N VAL A 128 4.48 -4.27 -1.68
CA VAL A 128 3.28 -4.68 -2.43
C VAL A 128 3.48 -4.62 -3.95
N LEU A 129 4.42 -3.82 -4.46
CA LEU A 129 4.65 -3.60 -5.89
C LEU A 129 5.85 -4.41 -6.40
N THR A 130 5.59 -5.66 -6.77
CA THR A 130 6.52 -6.58 -7.41
C THR A 130 6.18 -6.72 -8.90
N PRO A 131 7.05 -7.30 -9.74
CA PRO A 131 6.70 -7.62 -11.13
C PRO A 131 5.40 -8.43 -11.24
N ALA A 132 5.18 -9.37 -10.31
CA ALA A 132 4.02 -10.25 -10.32
C ALA A 132 2.73 -9.52 -9.89
N SER A 133 2.78 -8.67 -8.86
CA SER A 133 1.59 -7.91 -8.43
C SER A 133 1.28 -6.75 -9.36
N ALA A 134 2.28 -6.16 -10.04
CA ALA A 134 2.10 -5.11 -11.04
C ALA A 134 1.18 -5.56 -12.18
N ALA A 135 1.27 -6.83 -12.59
CA ALA A 135 0.41 -7.42 -13.63
C ALA A 135 -1.06 -7.55 -13.21
N LEU A 136 -1.37 -7.43 -11.92
CA LEU A 136 -2.70 -7.56 -11.35
C LEU A 136 -3.36 -6.20 -11.04
N ALA A 137 -2.69 -5.10 -11.34
CA ALA A 137 -3.10 -3.75 -10.94
C ALA A 137 -3.25 -2.80 -12.12
N ASP A 138 -4.27 -1.94 -12.06
CA ASP A 138 -4.55 -0.92 -13.07
C ASP A 138 -3.76 0.37 -12.79
N VAL A 139 -3.65 0.74 -11.52
CA VAL A 139 -2.87 1.91 -11.06
C VAL A 139 -1.81 1.44 -10.07
N ARG A 140 -0.56 1.88 -10.27
CA ARG A 140 0.59 1.45 -9.47
C ARG A 140 1.37 2.68 -9.06
N ILE A 141 1.39 2.97 -7.76
CA ILE A 141 1.97 4.20 -7.25
C ILE A 141 3.18 3.88 -6.40
N TRP A 142 4.32 4.47 -6.76
CA TRP A 142 5.51 4.49 -5.92
C TRP A 142 5.60 5.83 -5.21
N LEU A 143 5.61 5.82 -3.88
CA LEU A 143 5.85 6.99 -3.05
C LEU A 143 7.34 7.07 -2.74
N GLU A 144 8.00 8.01 -3.39
CA GLU A 144 9.40 8.34 -3.16
C GLU A 144 9.49 9.37 -2.03
N SER A 145 10.37 9.15 -1.05
CA SER A 145 10.55 10.13 0.01
C SER A 145 11.94 10.07 0.64
N PRO A 146 12.56 11.22 0.95
CA PRO A 146 13.90 11.27 1.52
C PRO A 146 14.04 10.44 2.81
N ALA A 147 15.18 9.76 2.95
CA ALA A 147 15.43 8.86 4.08
C ALA A 147 15.32 9.54 5.46
N GLY A 148 15.78 10.79 5.57
CA GLY A 148 15.65 11.59 6.80
C GLY A 148 14.19 11.87 7.15
N SER A 149 13.44 12.45 6.21
CA SER A 149 12.03 12.81 6.37
C SER A 149 11.18 11.59 6.75
N ARG A 150 11.33 10.47 6.03
CA ARG A 150 10.53 9.26 6.32
C ARG A 150 10.83 8.64 7.67
N ARG A 151 12.11 8.63 8.10
CA ARG A 151 12.52 8.08 9.40
C ARG A 151 11.92 8.89 10.54
N GLU A 152 11.98 10.21 10.44
CA GLU A 152 11.37 11.09 11.44
C GLU A 152 9.85 10.86 11.53
N ARG A 153 9.15 10.78 10.39
CA ARG A 153 7.70 10.51 10.37
C ARG A 153 7.35 9.14 10.94
N ALA A 154 8.10 8.09 10.58
CA ALA A 154 7.84 6.74 11.07
C ALA A 154 8.07 6.63 12.58
N LEU A 155 9.16 7.20 13.10
CA LEU A 155 9.45 7.21 14.54
C LEU A 155 8.45 8.07 15.33
N ARG A 156 7.96 9.17 14.76
CA ARG A 156 6.92 9.99 15.40
C ARG A 156 5.57 9.27 15.46
N ARG A 157 5.28 8.38 14.51
CA ARG A 157 4.02 7.60 14.46
C ARG A 157 4.05 6.40 15.41
N ASP A 158 5.08 5.57 15.29
CA ASP A 158 5.11 4.24 15.91
C ASP A 158 6.18 4.09 17.01
N GLY A 159 6.95 5.16 17.26
CA GLY A 159 7.78 5.35 18.44
C GLY A 159 8.57 4.13 18.87
N ASP A 160 8.22 3.65 20.07
CA ASP A 160 8.96 2.63 20.81
C ASP A 160 8.70 1.20 20.33
N THR A 161 7.56 0.94 19.69
CA THR A 161 7.26 -0.38 19.13
C THR A 161 8.05 -0.62 17.84
N TYR A 162 8.26 0.43 17.05
CA TYR A 162 8.96 0.31 15.77
C TYR A 162 10.47 0.51 15.87
N ARG A 163 10.94 1.36 16.78
CA ARG A 163 12.37 1.70 16.93
C ARG A 163 13.31 0.49 17.04
N PRO A 164 13.02 -0.57 17.83
CA PRO A 164 13.89 -1.74 17.93
C PRO A 164 13.95 -2.57 16.64
N HIS A 165 13.05 -2.31 15.70
CA HIS A 165 12.86 -3.10 14.49
C HIS A 165 13.16 -2.32 13.21
N TRP A 166 13.53 -1.04 13.33
CA TRP A 166 13.81 -0.16 12.21
C TRP A 166 14.84 -0.74 11.25
N GLU A 167 16.00 -1.17 11.75
CA GLU A 167 17.09 -1.65 10.90
C GLU A 167 16.73 -2.95 10.18
N ARG A 168 16.12 -3.92 10.88
CA ARG A 168 15.70 -5.18 10.27
C ARG A 168 14.57 -5.00 9.26
N TRP A 169 13.66 -4.06 9.48
CA TRP A 169 12.63 -3.73 8.51
C TRP A 169 13.23 -3.04 7.28
N ALA A 170 14.09 -2.04 7.51
CA ALA A 170 14.76 -1.31 6.43
C ALA A 170 15.59 -2.24 5.53
N ALA A 171 16.25 -3.26 6.09
CA ALA A 171 16.99 -4.26 5.32
C ALA A 171 16.09 -5.09 4.39
N GLN A 172 14.88 -5.43 4.82
CA GLN A 172 13.89 -6.11 3.98
C GLN A 172 13.37 -5.19 2.87
N GLU A 173 13.13 -3.91 3.18
CA GLU A 173 12.78 -2.92 2.14
C GLU A 173 13.90 -2.80 1.11
N ASP A 174 15.16 -2.69 1.53
CA ASP A 174 16.30 -2.57 0.62
C ASP A 174 16.43 -3.83 -0.27
N THR A 175 16.15 -5.01 0.30
CA THR A 175 16.09 -6.28 -0.47
C THR A 175 15.00 -6.23 -1.53
N HIS A 176 13.78 -5.81 -1.16
CA HIS A 176 12.67 -5.64 -2.10
C HIS A 176 13.02 -4.64 -3.22
N LEU A 177 13.62 -3.49 -2.89
CA LEU A 177 14.03 -2.49 -3.89
C LEU A 177 15.04 -3.06 -4.88
N ALA A 178 15.99 -3.87 -4.40
CA ALA A 178 17.03 -4.48 -5.21
C ALA A 178 16.50 -5.59 -6.13
N LEU A 179 15.51 -6.37 -5.69
CA LEU A 179 14.97 -7.51 -6.43
C LEU A 179 13.83 -7.12 -7.37
N ASP A 180 12.90 -6.31 -6.89
CA ASP A 180 11.61 -6.08 -7.56
C ASP A 180 11.57 -4.77 -8.36
N HIS A 181 12.47 -3.83 -8.05
CA HIS A 181 12.54 -2.51 -8.67
C HIS A 181 11.16 -1.80 -8.75
N PRO A 182 10.45 -1.61 -7.61
CA PRO A 182 9.05 -1.19 -7.59
C PRO A 182 8.79 0.11 -8.37
N ARG A 183 9.71 1.08 -8.30
CA ARG A 183 9.64 2.34 -9.05
C ARG A 183 9.53 2.14 -10.57
N HIS A 184 10.14 1.09 -11.12
CA HIS A 184 10.06 0.76 -12.55
C HIS A 184 8.62 0.42 -12.97
N TRP A 185 7.87 -0.28 -12.10
CA TRP A 185 6.54 -0.78 -12.40
C TRP A 185 5.44 0.26 -12.17
N ALA A 186 5.76 1.38 -11.53
CA ALA A 186 4.80 2.41 -11.20
C ALA A 186 4.23 3.11 -12.45
N THR A 187 2.91 3.32 -12.48
CA THR A 187 2.26 4.24 -13.44
C THR A 187 2.31 5.68 -12.96
N LEU A 188 2.51 5.90 -11.65
CA LEU A 188 2.65 7.18 -11.01
C LEU A 188 3.77 7.14 -9.96
N VAL A 189 4.62 8.16 -9.98
CA VAL A 189 5.60 8.39 -8.90
C VAL A 189 5.17 9.64 -8.14
N ALA A 190 4.94 9.49 -6.85
CA ALA A 190 4.62 10.58 -5.94
C ALA A 190 5.88 10.94 -5.16
N GLU A 191 6.48 12.09 -5.46
CA GLU A 191 7.64 12.61 -4.74
C GLU A 191 7.14 13.35 -3.48
N VAL A 192 7.36 12.76 -2.31
CA VAL A 192 6.88 13.26 -1.01
C VAL A 192 8.06 13.83 -0.22
N PRO A 193 8.12 15.14 0.04
CA PRO A 193 9.26 15.79 0.70
C PRO A 193 9.50 15.35 2.15
#